data_AF-A0A9D6HXB2-F1
#
_entry.id   AF-A0A9D6HXB2-F1
#
_cell.length_a   1.000
_cell.length_b   1.000
_cell.length_c   1.000
_cell.angle_alpha   90.00
_cell.angle_beta   90.00
_cell.angle_gamma   90.00
#
_symmetry.space_group_name_H-M   'P 1'
#
loop_
_entity.id
_entity.type
_entity.pdbx_description
1 polymer ?
#
loop_
_entity_poly.entity_id
_entity_poly.type
_entity_poly.pdbx_seq_one_letter_code
_entity_poly.pdbx_strand_id
1 'polypeptide(L)'
;MDTGQNEPVPGADAYKTESLPVQSPPKVGYRKTREKYPAERFSSMIRRLNPIAAINGTYFDTITKRPVGTIVINGQLVHVGDRGTAMCLDSNNRVEFLLTSGIPGTAMDWTRYRTVISTGPTLVRNDRIYLYPRAEKFKDPAVYARARRSAVGVTMENKLLLVTVKRKITLRQLARIMKALGARDAVALDGGTSSGLYYRGKMVTKPGRTLTNILSVYETPSPALSPGPNRVPD
;
A
#
# COMPACT_ATOMS: atom_id res chain seq x y z
N MET A 1 -4.96 -33.78 12.92
CA MET A 1 -6.24 -33.10 12.72
C MET A 1 -6.09 -31.69 13.26
N ASP A 2 -5.98 -30.71 12.37
CA ASP A 2 -6.25 -29.30 12.64
C ASP A 2 -6.67 -28.68 11.31
N THR A 3 -7.96 -28.83 11.02
CA THR A 3 -8.63 -28.24 9.86
C THR A 3 -8.87 -26.77 10.19
N GLY A 4 -7.81 -25.96 10.06
CA GLY A 4 -7.93 -24.50 10.05
C GLY A 4 -8.75 -24.08 8.85
N GLN A 5 -10.02 -23.78 9.10
CA GLN A 5 -11.00 -23.34 8.13
C GLN A 5 -10.45 -22.14 7.33
N ASN A 6 -10.28 -22.34 6.02
CA ASN A 6 -10.19 -21.25 5.07
C ASN A 6 -11.57 -20.60 4.99
N GLU A 7 -11.85 -19.68 5.89
CA GLU A 7 -12.98 -18.77 5.77
C GLU A 7 -12.79 -17.95 4.48
N PRO A 8 -13.69 -18.05 3.48
CA PRO A 8 -13.62 -17.22 2.30
C PRO A 8 -13.77 -15.75 2.73
N VAL A 9 -12.77 -14.93 2.40
CA VAL A 9 -12.91 -13.47 2.52
C VAL A 9 -14.11 -13.07 1.66
N PRO A 10 -15.18 -12.50 2.24
CA PRO A 10 -16.32 -12.00 1.47
C PRO A 10 -15.80 -11.02 0.42
N GLY A 11 -16.39 -11.04 -0.78
CA GLY A 11 -16.06 -10.12 -1.87
C GLY A 11 -15.91 -8.71 -1.32
N ALA A 12 -14.70 -8.16 -1.41
CA ALA A 12 -14.40 -6.84 -0.88
C ALA A 12 -15.00 -5.81 -1.84
N ASP A 13 -16.31 -5.57 -1.70
CA ASP A 13 -16.97 -4.47 -2.36
C ASP A 13 -16.51 -3.16 -1.70
N ALA A 14 -15.68 -2.49 -2.48
CA ALA A 14 -15.20 -1.14 -2.37
C ALA A 14 -14.05 -0.82 -1.37
N TYR A 15 -12.84 -0.82 -1.93
CA TYR A 15 -11.59 -0.38 -1.32
C TYR A 15 -11.51 1.15 -1.23
N LYS A 16 -11.99 1.83 -0.18
CA LYS A 16 -11.52 3.22 0.02
C LYS A 16 -10.06 3.17 0.46
N THR A 17 -9.22 4.07 -0.05
CA THR A 17 -7.82 4.19 0.37
C THR A 17 -7.54 5.65 0.73
N GLU A 18 -7.34 5.90 2.01
CA GLU A 18 -6.85 7.18 2.52
C GLU A 18 -5.49 6.94 3.16
N SER A 19 -4.43 7.25 2.43
CA SER A 19 -3.28 7.87 3.09
C SER A 19 -3.61 9.35 3.03
N LEU A 20 -3.68 10.12 4.10
CA LEU A 20 -3.51 11.57 4.00
C LEU A 20 -2.07 11.86 4.44
N PRO A 21 -1.37 12.87 3.88
CA PRO A 21 -0.24 13.41 4.62
C PRO A 21 -0.79 13.89 5.96
N VAL A 22 -0.09 13.58 7.05
CA VAL A 22 -0.29 14.33 8.28
C VAL A 22 0.06 15.78 7.92
N GLN A 23 -0.97 16.62 7.90
CA GLN A 23 -0.98 18.03 7.50
C GLN A 23 -0.70 18.29 6.02
N SER A 24 -1.61 19.03 5.38
CA SER A 24 -1.50 19.55 4.02
C SER A 24 -0.09 20.10 3.75
N PRO A 25 0.59 19.73 2.65
CA PRO A 25 1.86 20.36 2.33
C PRO A 25 1.62 21.86 2.04
N PRO A 26 2.44 22.78 2.56
CA PRO A 26 2.38 24.17 2.16
C PRO A 26 2.74 24.30 0.67
N LYS A 27 2.17 25.34 0.04
CA LYS A 27 2.38 25.71 -1.37
C LYS A 27 3.87 25.83 -1.69
N VAL A 28 4.18 25.53 -2.96
CA VAL A 28 5.51 25.47 -3.58
C VAL A 28 6.47 26.56 -3.10
N GLY A 29 7.64 26.13 -2.62
CA GLY A 29 8.77 26.99 -2.28
C GLY A 29 9.51 26.53 -1.01
N TYR A 30 10.85 26.50 -1.08
CA TYR A 30 11.79 26.55 0.06
C TYR A 30 12.19 25.28 0.87
N ARG A 31 13.54 25.20 1.01
CA ARG A 31 14.50 24.53 1.92
C ARG A 31 14.23 23.17 2.60
N LYS A 32 15.33 22.39 2.67
CA LYS A 32 15.52 21.16 3.48
C LYS A 32 15.39 21.49 4.98
N THR A 33 14.22 21.27 5.57
CA THR A 33 14.05 21.20 7.03
C THR A 33 13.37 19.89 7.43
N ARG A 34 13.58 19.46 8.68
CA ARG A 34 13.01 18.24 9.29
C ARG A 34 11.47 18.21 9.33
N GLU A 35 10.81 19.33 9.04
CA GLU A 35 9.39 19.58 9.37
C GLU A 35 8.41 19.23 8.24
N LYS A 36 8.87 18.82 7.05
CA LYS A 36 7.98 18.64 5.87
C LYS A 36 7.20 17.31 5.86
N TYR A 37 7.70 16.27 6.53
CA TYR A 37 7.08 14.95 6.52
C TYR A 37 6.99 14.39 7.94
N PRO A 38 5.92 14.66 8.69
CA PRO A 38 5.70 14.06 10.00
C PRO A 38 5.77 12.53 9.94
N ALA A 39 6.36 11.95 10.98
CA ALA A 39 6.38 10.51 11.19
C ALA A 39 5.74 10.19 12.54
N GLU A 40 4.83 9.22 12.57
CA GLU A 40 4.13 8.84 13.79
C GLU A 40 4.10 7.33 13.97
N ARG A 41 3.67 6.88 15.16
CA ARG A 41 3.52 5.45 15.44
C ARG A 41 2.41 4.88 14.57
N PHE A 42 2.61 3.68 14.03
CA PHE A 42 1.59 2.98 13.25
C PHE A 42 0.25 2.87 14.00
N SER A 43 0.28 2.58 15.30
CA SER A 43 -0.93 2.57 16.15
C SER A 43 -1.66 3.91 16.22
N SER A 44 -0.94 5.04 16.14
CA SER A 44 -1.56 6.37 16.11
C SER A 44 -2.23 6.61 14.77
N MET A 45 -1.61 6.21 13.66
CA MET A 45 -2.23 6.22 12.33
C MET A 45 -3.52 5.39 12.32
N ILE A 46 -3.49 4.17 12.86
CA ILE A 46 -4.68 3.30 12.90
C ILE A 46 -5.81 3.94 13.70
N ARG A 47 -5.55 4.49 14.90
CA ARG A 47 -6.59 5.15 15.70
C ARG A 47 -7.16 6.38 15.01
N ARG A 48 -6.31 7.19 14.39
CA ARG A 48 -6.72 8.43 13.71
C ARG A 48 -7.49 8.16 12.42
N LEU A 49 -7.08 7.14 11.67
CA LEU A 49 -7.64 6.82 10.36
C LEU A 49 -8.79 5.82 10.43
N ASN A 50 -8.91 5.04 11.49
CA ASN A 50 -9.91 3.98 11.70
C ASN A 50 -10.16 3.04 10.48
N PRO A 51 -9.10 2.45 9.88
CA PRO A 51 -9.27 1.57 8.73
C PRO A 51 -9.73 0.16 9.12
N ILE A 52 -10.30 -0.61 8.18
CA ILE A 52 -10.55 -2.06 8.39
C ILE A 52 -9.26 -2.87 8.29
N ALA A 53 -8.35 -2.44 7.41
CA ALA A 53 -7.03 -3.02 7.24
C ALA A 53 -6.01 -1.93 6.91
N ALA A 54 -4.76 -2.11 7.31
CA ALA A 54 -3.70 -1.19 6.93
C ALA A 54 -2.35 -1.89 6.88
N ILE A 55 -1.51 -1.50 5.93
CA ILE A 55 -0.12 -1.96 5.79
C ILE A 55 0.80 -0.73 5.67
N ASN A 56 2.06 -0.86 6.07
CA ASN A 56 3.02 0.21 5.80
C ASN A 56 3.13 0.49 4.30
N GLY A 57 3.48 1.73 3.91
CA GLY A 57 3.55 2.10 2.50
C GLY A 57 4.97 2.09 1.92
N THR A 58 5.26 3.09 1.10
CA THR A 58 6.52 3.25 0.36
C THR A 58 7.67 3.65 1.28
N TYR A 59 8.90 3.47 0.78
CA TYR A 59 10.13 3.86 1.47
C TYR A 59 10.14 5.35 1.76
N PHE A 60 10.94 5.73 2.75
CA PHE A 60 11.21 7.13 3.08
C PHE A 60 12.63 7.28 3.60
N ASP A 61 13.20 8.46 3.38
CA ASP A 61 14.48 8.86 3.95
C ASP A 61 14.37 8.95 5.47
N THR A 62 15.24 8.25 6.20
CA THR A 62 15.07 8.08 7.64
C THR A 62 15.38 9.34 8.45
N ILE A 63 16.04 10.33 7.85
CA ILE A 63 16.45 11.60 8.49
C ILE A 63 15.41 12.68 8.19
N THR A 64 15.16 12.95 6.91
CA THR A 64 14.25 13.98 6.39
C THR A 64 12.80 13.55 6.36
N LYS A 65 12.54 12.25 6.54
CA LYS A 65 11.20 11.62 6.47
C LYS A 65 10.52 11.73 5.11
N ARG A 66 11.24 12.19 4.09
CA ARG A 66 10.69 12.33 2.74
C ARG A 66 10.37 10.96 2.12
N PRO A 67 9.13 10.73 1.63
CA PRO A 67 8.81 9.54 0.86
C PRO A 67 9.69 9.39 -0.38
N VAL A 68 9.84 8.16 -0.85
CA VAL A 68 10.65 7.84 -2.04
C VAL A 68 9.80 7.72 -3.30
N GLY A 69 8.65 7.07 -3.20
CA GLY A 69 7.76 6.87 -4.34
C GLY A 69 6.67 7.93 -4.46
N THR A 70 6.11 8.06 -5.66
CA THR A 70 4.93 8.88 -5.93
C THR A 70 3.75 8.43 -5.08
N ILE A 71 3.02 9.40 -4.52
CA ILE A 71 1.81 9.17 -3.73
C ILE A 71 0.71 10.07 -4.27
N VAL A 72 -0.42 9.45 -4.63
CA VAL A 72 -1.69 10.13 -5.00
C VAL A 72 -2.75 9.73 -3.99
N ILE A 73 -3.54 10.71 -3.53
CA ILE A 73 -4.54 10.56 -2.48
C ILE A 73 -5.79 11.29 -2.92
N ASN A 74 -6.93 10.60 -2.94
CA ASN A 74 -8.20 11.16 -3.41
C ASN A 74 -8.04 11.90 -4.75
N GLY A 75 -7.24 11.35 -5.66
CA GLY A 75 -6.93 11.94 -6.97
C GLY A 75 -5.89 13.08 -6.96
N GLN A 76 -5.41 13.51 -5.79
CA GLN A 76 -4.42 14.57 -5.67
C GLN A 76 -3.00 14.02 -5.55
N LEU A 77 -2.09 14.49 -6.41
CA LEU A 77 -0.66 14.18 -6.33
C LEU A 77 -0.04 14.88 -5.11
N VAL A 78 0.22 14.13 -4.04
CA VAL A 78 0.76 14.69 -2.78
C VAL A 78 2.28 14.58 -2.69
N HIS A 79 2.87 13.64 -3.43
CA HIS A 79 4.30 13.41 -3.42
C HIS A 79 4.77 12.94 -4.79
N VAL A 80 5.87 13.54 -5.26
CA VAL A 80 6.52 13.19 -6.52
C VAL A 80 7.76 12.36 -6.21
N GLY A 81 7.73 11.10 -6.60
CA GLY A 81 8.88 10.20 -6.64
C GLY A 81 9.16 9.74 -8.07
N ASP A 82 10.19 8.91 -8.22
CA ASP A 82 10.65 8.40 -9.53
C ASP A 82 11.11 6.93 -9.49
N ARG A 83 10.83 6.23 -8.39
CA ARG A 83 11.29 4.86 -8.13
C ARG A 83 10.17 3.84 -8.15
N GLY A 84 10.49 2.69 -8.74
CA GLY A 84 9.70 1.47 -8.64
C GLY A 84 8.44 1.42 -9.51
N THR A 85 7.42 0.75 -9.01
CA THR A 85 6.16 0.47 -9.69
C THR A 85 5.02 1.02 -8.86
N ALA A 86 4.11 1.72 -9.52
CA ALA A 86 2.90 2.26 -8.95
C ALA A 86 1.84 1.17 -8.80
N MET A 87 1.37 0.93 -7.59
CA MET A 87 0.05 0.33 -7.39
C MET A 87 -0.98 1.46 -7.49
N CYS A 88 -1.94 1.30 -8.38
CA CYS A 88 -2.96 2.28 -8.70
C CYS A 88 -4.34 1.70 -8.39
N LEU A 89 -5.19 2.47 -7.72
CA LEU A 89 -6.58 2.12 -7.44
C LEU A 89 -7.49 3.19 -8.05
N ASP A 90 -8.37 2.76 -8.94
CA ASP A 90 -9.34 3.63 -9.59
C ASP A 90 -10.61 3.84 -8.75
N SER A 91 -11.55 4.65 -9.25
CA SER A 91 -12.85 4.88 -8.62
C SER A 91 -13.74 3.63 -8.57
N ASN A 92 -13.54 2.69 -9.49
CA ASN A 92 -14.28 1.42 -9.61
C ASN A 92 -13.66 0.28 -8.80
N ASN A 93 -12.71 0.59 -7.91
CA ASN A 93 -12.01 -0.38 -7.08
C ASN A 93 -11.12 -1.37 -7.85
N ARG A 94 -10.74 -1.07 -9.10
CA ARG A 94 -9.77 -1.88 -9.85
C ARG A 94 -8.36 -1.50 -9.46
N VAL A 95 -7.55 -2.53 -9.20
CA VAL A 95 -6.13 -2.39 -8.89
C VAL A 95 -5.30 -2.68 -10.15
N GLU A 96 -4.46 -1.73 -10.51
CA GLU A 96 -3.53 -1.80 -11.63
C GLU A 96 -2.08 -1.55 -11.16
N PHE A 97 -1.11 -2.09 -11.89
CA PHE A 97 0.32 -1.92 -11.60
C PHE A 97 1.08 -1.33 -12.79
N LEU A 98 1.50 -0.07 -12.66
CA LEU A 98 2.22 0.66 -13.69
C LEU A 98 3.71 0.73 -13.37
N LEU A 99 4.56 0.32 -14.32
CA LEU A 99 6.01 0.51 -14.20
C LEU A 99 6.30 2.00 -14.34
N THR A 100 6.75 2.63 -13.26
CA THR A 100 6.99 4.09 -13.21
C THR A 100 8.44 4.43 -12.91
N SER A 101 9.30 3.43 -12.73
CA SER A 101 10.72 3.62 -12.45
C SER A 101 11.36 4.39 -13.58
N GLY A 102 12.03 5.49 -13.25
CA GLY A 102 12.56 6.39 -14.28
C GLY A 102 11.73 7.64 -14.45
N ILE A 103 10.42 7.54 -14.26
CA ILE A 103 9.44 8.53 -14.67
C ILE A 103 9.01 9.33 -13.44
N PRO A 104 9.28 10.65 -13.39
CA PRO A 104 8.76 11.48 -12.32
C PRO A 104 7.24 11.41 -12.28
N GLY A 105 6.66 11.36 -11.07
CA GLY A 105 5.20 11.33 -10.91
C GLY A 105 4.45 12.47 -11.61
N THR A 106 5.08 13.61 -11.88
CA THR A 106 4.48 14.72 -12.63
C THR A 106 4.35 14.47 -14.14
N ALA A 107 5.06 13.48 -14.67
CA ALA A 107 5.01 13.11 -16.09
C ALA A 107 3.98 11.99 -16.37
N MET A 108 3.22 11.58 -15.36
CA MET A 108 2.20 10.55 -15.45
C MET A 108 0.81 11.18 -15.29
N ASP A 109 -0.16 10.66 -16.03
CA ASP A 109 -1.57 11.01 -15.83
C ASP A 109 -2.18 10.14 -14.72
N TRP A 110 -2.57 10.79 -13.62
CA TRP A 110 -3.19 10.12 -12.47
C TRP A 110 -4.70 10.35 -12.37
N THR A 111 -5.32 11.04 -13.33
CA THR A 111 -6.73 11.46 -13.26
C THR A 111 -7.70 10.29 -13.06
N ARG A 112 -7.37 9.11 -13.59
CA ARG A 112 -8.13 7.86 -13.40
C ARG A 112 -8.04 7.26 -12.00
N TYR A 113 -7.02 7.62 -11.21
CA TYR A 113 -6.70 6.91 -9.98
C TYR A 113 -6.93 7.77 -8.75
N ARG A 114 -7.80 7.29 -7.84
CA ARG A 114 -7.98 7.94 -6.55
C ARG A 114 -6.81 7.69 -5.61
N THR A 115 -6.08 6.59 -5.78
CA THR A 115 -4.91 6.30 -4.95
C THR A 115 -3.81 5.68 -5.77
N VAL A 116 -2.62 6.20 -5.56
CA VAL A 116 -1.39 5.66 -6.15
C VAL A 116 -0.34 5.60 -5.06
N ILE A 117 0.36 4.47 -4.99
CA ILE A 117 1.58 4.35 -4.20
C ILE A 117 2.65 3.67 -5.05
N SER A 118 3.67 4.45 -5.43
CA SER A 118 4.86 3.88 -6.08
C SER A 118 5.81 3.34 -5.03
N THR A 119 6.27 2.13 -5.26
CA THR A 119 7.12 1.37 -4.34
C THR A 119 7.80 0.24 -5.10
N GLY A 120 8.38 -0.74 -4.44
CA GLY A 120 9.00 -1.87 -5.12
C GLY A 120 10.19 -2.44 -4.36
N PRO A 121 11.02 -3.28 -4.98
CA PRO A 121 10.93 -3.74 -6.36
C PRO A 121 9.63 -4.49 -6.67
N THR A 122 9.30 -4.58 -7.95
CA THR A 122 8.27 -5.50 -8.45
C THR A 122 8.67 -6.93 -8.07
N LEU A 123 7.67 -7.75 -7.74
CA LEU A 123 7.84 -9.13 -7.28
C LEU A 123 7.23 -10.10 -8.28
N VAL A 124 6.01 -9.79 -8.71
CA VAL A 124 5.22 -10.55 -9.67
C VAL A 124 4.62 -9.57 -10.66
N ARG A 125 4.64 -9.90 -11.94
CA ARG A 125 4.01 -9.14 -13.02
C ARG A 125 3.40 -10.10 -14.02
N ASN A 126 2.14 -9.88 -14.39
CA ASN A 126 1.42 -10.76 -15.31
C ASN A 126 1.58 -12.24 -14.92
N ASP A 127 1.36 -12.53 -13.64
CA ASP A 127 1.39 -13.88 -13.07
C ASP A 127 2.78 -14.57 -13.08
N ARG A 128 3.86 -13.82 -13.36
CA ARG A 128 5.24 -14.34 -13.39
C ARG A 128 6.12 -13.60 -12.41
N ILE A 129 7.05 -14.31 -11.77
CA ILE A 129 8.07 -13.65 -10.93
C ILE A 129 8.87 -12.69 -11.80
N TYR A 130 8.89 -11.42 -11.42
CA TYR A 130 9.58 -10.34 -12.11
C TYR A 130 10.41 -9.58 -11.08
N LEU A 131 11.73 -9.77 -11.10
CA LEU A 131 12.63 -9.21 -10.09
C LEU A 131 13.82 -8.52 -10.78
N TYR A 132 13.66 -7.22 -11.05
CA TYR A 132 14.72 -6.39 -11.62
C TYR A 132 14.97 -5.12 -10.79
N PRO A 133 15.33 -5.23 -9.49
CA PRO A 133 15.46 -4.08 -8.60
C PRO A 133 16.37 -2.96 -9.13
N ARG A 134 17.48 -3.31 -9.79
CA ARG A 134 18.41 -2.33 -10.37
C ARG A 134 17.77 -1.50 -11.50
N ALA A 135 17.02 -2.16 -12.40
CA ALA A 135 16.27 -1.49 -13.45
C ALA A 135 15.15 -0.62 -12.88
N GLU A 136 14.61 -1.02 -11.72
CA GLU A 136 13.63 -0.26 -10.95
C GLU A 136 14.24 0.84 -10.05
N LYS A 137 15.51 1.21 -10.29
CA LYS A 137 16.30 2.23 -9.56
C LYS A 137 16.56 1.93 -8.07
N PHE A 138 16.33 0.69 -7.62
CA PHE A 138 16.71 0.27 -6.27
C PHE A 138 18.18 -0.15 -6.21
N LYS A 139 19.04 0.76 -5.75
CA LYS A 139 20.50 0.54 -5.61
C LYS A 139 20.96 0.30 -4.17
N ASP A 140 20.10 0.57 -3.18
CA ASP A 140 20.43 0.42 -1.77
C ASP A 140 20.69 -1.06 -1.42
N PRO A 141 21.85 -1.41 -0.83
CA PRO A 141 22.16 -2.78 -0.40
C PRO A 141 21.11 -3.40 0.54
N ALA A 142 20.44 -2.60 1.37
CA ALA A 142 19.39 -3.06 2.27
C ALA A 142 18.18 -3.66 1.52
N VAL A 143 17.93 -3.22 0.28
CA VAL A 143 16.89 -3.80 -0.58
C VAL A 143 17.21 -5.26 -0.92
N TYR A 144 18.48 -5.62 -1.07
CA TYR A 144 18.94 -6.96 -1.44
C TYR A 144 19.16 -7.89 -0.24
N ALA A 145 19.38 -7.33 0.95
CA ALA A 145 19.63 -8.08 2.17
C ALA A 145 18.43 -8.94 2.62
N ARG A 146 18.65 -9.90 3.52
CA ARG A 146 17.55 -10.59 4.20
C ARG A 146 16.92 -9.65 5.23
N ALA A 147 15.62 -9.42 5.12
CA ALA A 147 14.90 -8.51 6.03
C ALA A 147 13.48 -9.00 6.29
N ARG A 148 12.83 -8.44 7.33
CA ARG A 148 11.37 -8.45 7.39
C ARG A 148 10.84 -7.77 6.13
N ARG A 149 9.77 -8.30 5.56
CA ARG A 149 9.25 -7.79 4.29
C ARG A 149 7.77 -7.51 4.39
N SER A 150 7.34 -6.53 3.61
CA SER A 150 5.96 -6.19 3.36
C SER A 150 5.74 -6.18 1.85
N ALA A 151 4.56 -6.55 1.39
CA ALA A 151 4.20 -6.52 -0.01
C ALA A 151 2.72 -6.22 -0.18
N VAL A 152 2.39 -5.63 -1.31
CA VAL A 152 1.02 -5.50 -1.80
C VAL A 152 0.92 -6.14 -3.19
N GLY A 153 -0.22 -6.76 -3.47
CA GLY A 153 -0.49 -7.34 -4.78
C GLY A 153 -1.98 -7.43 -5.05
N VAL A 154 -2.31 -7.89 -6.26
CA VAL A 154 -3.69 -8.14 -6.68
C VAL A 154 -3.77 -9.52 -7.34
N THR A 155 -4.85 -10.26 -7.11
CA THR A 155 -5.15 -11.52 -7.82
C THR A 155 -5.79 -11.28 -9.19
N MET A 156 -6.01 -12.34 -9.96
CA MET A 156 -6.76 -12.25 -11.23
C MET A 156 -8.20 -11.73 -11.02
N GLU A 157 -8.81 -12.07 -9.88
CA GLU A 157 -10.16 -11.69 -9.47
C GLU A 157 -10.21 -10.31 -8.78
N ASN A 158 -9.18 -9.48 -8.99
CA ASN A 158 -9.09 -8.14 -8.42
C ASN A 158 -9.09 -8.10 -6.87
N LYS A 159 -8.67 -9.19 -6.19
CA LYS A 159 -8.54 -9.21 -4.73
C LYS A 159 -7.21 -8.61 -4.29
N LEU A 160 -7.25 -7.61 -3.43
CA LEU A 160 -6.06 -6.98 -2.84
C LEU A 160 -5.41 -7.91 -1.80
N LEU A 161 -4.11 -8.13 -1.94
CA LEU A 161 -3.28 -8.91 -1.02
C LEU A 161 -2.40 -7.96 -0.19
N LEU A 162 -2.54 -7.98 1.14
CA LEU A 162 -1.69 -7.25 2.08
C LEU A 162 -0.85 -8.25 2.88
N VAL A 163 0.46 -8.29 2.63
CA VAL A 163 1.31 -9.37 3.16
C VAL A 163 2.47 -8.81 3.95
N THR A 164 2.69 -9.35 5.15
CA THR A 164 3.92 -9.13 5.94
C THR A 164 4.57 -10.45 6.32
N VAL A 165 5.89 -10.50 6.27
CA VAL A 165 6.69 -11.66 6.69
C VAL A 165 7.63 -11.23 7.82
N LYS A 166 7.37 -11.78 9.02
CA LYS A 166 8.11 -11.45 10.27
C LYS A 166 9.53 -12.03 10.30
N ARG A 167 9.77 -13.15 9.62
CA ARG A 167 11.12 -13.72 9.48
C ARG A 167 11.92 -12.93 8.44
N LYS A 168 13.24 -12.85 8.62
CA LYS A 168 14.12 -12.21 7.62
C LYS A 168 14.22 -13.09 6.37
N ILE A 169 13.74 -12.60 5.23
CA ILE A 169 13.76 -13.29 3.93
C ILE A 169 14.30 -12.40 2.81
N THR A 170 14.67 -13.03 1.69
CA THR A 170 15.08 -12.34 0.46
C THR A 170 13.87 -11.84 -0.34
N LEU A 171 14.09 -10.92 -1.28
CA LEU A 171 13.07 -10.49 -2.25
C LEU A 171 12.56 -11.67 -3.10
N ARG A 172 13.45 -12.59 -3.50
CA ARG A 172 13.05 -13.78 -4.28
C ARG A 172 12.11 -14.70 -3.49
N GLN A 173 12.35 -14.86 -2.19
CA GLN A 173 11.44 -15.61 -1.32
C GLN A 173 10.09 -14.90 -1.19
N LEU A 174 10.08 -13.58 -1.05
CA LEU A 174 8.84 -12.79 -1.00
C LEU A 174 8.05 -12.92 -2.31
N ALA A 175 8.71 -12.84 -3.47
CA ALA A 175 8.06 -13.03 -4.77
C ALA A 175 7.42 -14.41 -4.92
N ARG A 176 8.10 -15.47 -4.47
CA ARG A 176 7.54 -16.83 -4.45
C ARG A 176 6.31 -16.93 -3.54
N ILE A 177 6.33 -16.27 -2.38
CA ILE A 177 5.17 -16.20 -1.47
C ILE A 177 4.00 -15.49 -2.16
N MET A 178 4.22 -14.30 -2.73
CA MET A 178 3.15 -13.56 -3.42
C MET A 178 2.56 -14.36 -4.59
N LYS A 179 3.41 -15.03 -5.38
CA LYS A 179 2.97 -15.89 -6.47
C LYS A 179 2.15 -17.09 -5.95
N ALA A 180 2.58 -17.74 -4.87
CA ALA A 180 1.86 -18.85 -4.26
C ALA A 180 0.50 -18.42 -3.66
N LEU A 181 0.38 -17.16 -3.22
CA LEU A 181 -0.87 -16.56 -2.77
C LEU A 181 -1.81 -16.13 -3.93
N GLY A 182 -1.44 -16.40 -5.19
CA GLY A 182 -2.26 -16.09 -6.35
C GLY A 182 -2.13 -14.64 -6.85
N ALA A 183 -1.06 -13.92 -6.48
CA ALA A 183 -0.84 -12.58 -7.02
C ALA A 183 -0.61 -12.64 -8.54
N ARG A 184 -1.43 -11.93 -9.31
CA ARG A 184 -1.20 -11.57 -10.71
C ARG A 184 -0.08 -10.53 -10.81
N ASP A 185 -0.19 -9.49 -10.00
CA ASP A 185 0.83 -8.44 -9.90
C ASP A 185 1.11 -8.17 -8.42
N ALA A 186 2.38 -7.91 -8.09
CA ALA A 186 2.79 -7.60 -6.73
C ALA A 186 4.09 -6.79 -6.69
N VAL A 187 4.20 -5.92 -5.69
CA VAL A 187 5.38 -5.10 -5.40
C VAL A 187 5.75 -5.22 -3.93
N ALA A 188 7.05 -5.12 -3.63
CA ALA A 188 7.51 -4.99 -2.26
C ALA A 188 7.24 -3.57 -1.74
N LEU A 189 6.86 -3.46 -0.47
CA LEU A 189 6.73 -2.21 0.27
C LEU A 189 7.98 -1.97 1.12
N ASP A 190 8.04 -0.84 1.82
CA ASP A 190 9.11 -0.61 2.79
C ASP A 190 9.19 -1.76 3.81
N GLY A 191 10.41 -2.21 4.09
CA GLY A 191 10.65 -3.45 4.82
C GLY A 191 11.24 -3.21 6.20
N GLY A 192 11.83 -4.27 6.76
CA GLY A 192 12.60 -4.20 7.98
C GLY A 192 11.77 -3.72 9.17
N THR A 193 12.27 -2.68 9.85
CA THR A 193 11.59 -2.08 11.00
C THR A 193 10.31 -1.35 10.62
N SER A 194 10.10 -1.03 9.32
CA SER A 194 8.84 -0.44 8.86
C SER A 194 7.70 -1.43 8.72
N SER A 195 7.98 -2.73 8.63
CA SER A 195 6.95 -3.72 8.32
C SER A 195 5.82 -3.69 9.36
N GLY A 196 4.62 -3.32 8.92
CA GLY A 196 3.43 -3.15 9.75
C GLY A 196 2.19 -3.65 9.04
N LEU A 197 1.31 -4.34 9.78
CA LEU A 197 0.03 -4.82 9.27
C LEU A 197 -1.00 -4.82 10.40
N TYR A 198 -2.16 -4.26 10.11
CA TYR A 198 -3.34 -4.22 10.95
C TYR A 198 -4.54 -4.76 10.17
N TYR A 199 -5.41 -5.50 10.86
CA TYR A 199 -6.66 -6.00 10.29
C TYR A 199 -7.70 -6.17 11.41
N ARG A 200 -8.90 -5.59 11.23
CA ARG A 200 -10.09 -5.76 12.09
C ARG A 200 -9.79 -5.76 13.59
N GLY A 201 -9.32 -4.63 14.11
CA GLY A 201 -8.98 -4.50 15.54
C GLY A 201 -7.61 -5.05 15.94
N LYS A 202 -6.98 -5.89 15.11
CA LYS A 202 -5.77 -6.64 15.47
C LYS A 202 -4.51 -6.10 14.79
N MET A 203 -3.48 -5.84 15.60
CA MET A 203 -2.13 -5.57 15.13
C MET A 203 -1.44 -6.89 14.73
N VAL A 204 -1.51 -7.27 13.46
CA VAL A 204 -0.91 -8.51 12.93
C VAL A 204 0.62 -8.45 12.98
N THR A 205 1.19 -7.33 12.53
CA THR A 205 2.63 -7.06 12.53
C THR A 205 2.87 -5.65 13.03
N LYS A 206 3.65 -5.52 14.11
CA LYS A 206 4.01 -4.24 14.71
C LYS A 206 5.32 -3.69 14.10
N PRO A 207 5.32 -2.46 13.54
CA PRO A 207 6.54 -1.76 13.16
C PRO A 207 7.43 -1.46 14.37
N GLY A 208 8.75 -1.50 14.16
CA GLY A 208 9.76 -1.10 15.13
C GLY A 208 10.13 0.39 15.08
N ARG A 209 9.60 1.15 14.11
CA ARG A 209 9.85 2.59 13.96
C ARG A 209 8.56 3.36 13.63
N THR A 210 8.63 4.69 13.74
CA THR A 210 7.59 5.57 13.19
C THR A 210 7.61 5.54 11.67
N LEU A 211 6.43 5.74 11.07
CA LEU A 211 6.22 5.70 9.63
C LEU A 211 5.74 7.06 9.15
N THR A 212 5.90 7.31 7.85
CA THR A 212 5.46 8.55 7.18
C THR A 212 4.22 8.34 6.32
N ASN A 213 3.96 7.09 5.92
CA ASN A 213 2.84 6.74 5.06
C ASN A 213 2.45 5.27 5.30
N ILE A 214 1.17 4.98 5.09
CA ILE A 214 0.56 3.65 5.16
C ILE A 214 -0.45 3.55 4.01
N LEU A 215 -0.72 2.33 3.56
CA LEU A 215 -1.88 2.03 2.74
C LEU A 215 -3.01 1.58 3.67
N SER A 216 -4.08 2.36 3.74
CA SER A 216 -5.28 2.08 4.52
C SER A 216 -6.37 1.53 3.61
N VAL A 217 -7.14 0.55 4.07
CA VAL A 217 -8.32 0.02 3.41
C VAL A 217 -9.51 0.25 4.33
N TYR A 218 -10.64 0.65 3.75
CA TYR A 218 -11.91 0.81 4.46
C TYR A 218 -12.95 -0.13 3.85
N GLU A 219 -13.86 -0.61 4.69
CA GLU A 219 -15.13 -1.16 4.21
C GLU A 219 -15.99 0.00 3.70
N THR A 220 -16.61 -0.18 2.54
CA THR A 220 -17.69 0.72 2.14
C THR A 220 -18.95 0.23 2.82
N PRO A 221 -19.80 1.11 3.38
CA PRO A 221 -21.07 0.68 3.92
C PRO A 221 -21.82 -0.09 2.84
N SER A 222 -22.26 -1.31 3.15
CA SER A 222 -23.22 -2.02 2.30
C SER A 222 -24.39 -1.06 2.06
N PRO A 223 -24.86 -0.85 0.82
CA PRO A 223 -26.08 -0.07 0.61
C PRO A 223 -27.15 -0.74 1.46
N ALA A 224 -27.60 -0.04 2.51
CA ALA A 224 -28.69 -0.51 3.33
C ALA A 224 -29.83 -0.90 2.39
N LEU A 225 -30.40 -2.09 2.59
CA LEU A 225 -31.73 -2.42 2.08
C LEU A 225 -32.58 -1.18 2.31
N SER A 226 -32.98 -0.51 1.23
CA SER A 226 -33.90 0.62 1.33
C SER A 226 -35.09 0.11 2.15
N PRO A 227 -35.52 0.81 3.21
CA PRO A 227 -36.79 0.47 3.83
C PRO A 227 -37.81 0.49 2.69
N GLY A 228 -38.40 -0.67 2.41
CA GLY A 228 -39.43 -0.79 1.38
C GLY A 228 -40.53 0.25 1.62
N PRO A 229 -41.26 0.67 0.58
CA PRO A 229 -42.27 1.71 0.73
C PRO A 229 -43.21 1.35 1.89
N ASN A 230 -43.34 2.27 2.84
CA ASN A 230 -44.29 2.17 3.95
C ASN A 230 -45.64 1.76 3.37
N ARG A 231 -46.09 0.53 3.65
CA ARG A 231 -47.50 0.20 3.50
C ARG A 231 -48.23 0.96 4.59
N VAL A 232 -48.99 1.96 4.18
CA VAL A 232 -50.01 2.57 5.03
C VAL A 232 -51.01 1.44 5.36
N PRO A 233 -51.35 1.19 6.63
CA PRO A 233 -52.41 0.25 6.97
C PRO A 233 -53.75 0.79 6.45
N ASP A 234 -54.51 -0.07 5.79
CA ASP A 234 -55.93 0.14 5.46
C ASP A 234 -56.80 0.16 6.73
#